data_AF-D5B9M6-F1
#
_entry.id   AF-D5B9M6-F1
#
_cell.length_a   1.000
_cell.length_b   1.000
_cell.length_c   1.000
_cell.angle_alpha   90.00
_cell.angle_beta   90.00
_cell.angle_gamma   90.00
#
_symmetry.space_group_name_H-M   'P 1'
#
loop_
_entity.id
_entity.type
_entity.pdbx_description
1 polymer ?
#
loop_
_entity_poly.entity_id
_entity_poly.type
_entity_poly.pdbx_seq_one_letter_code
_entity_poly.pdbx_strand_id
1 'polypeptide(L)' 'MGKFLKWALGLFFLHMLGTFSTFFIFPEQMFSHFPFVLTMKGQYVMKNIIILAAVTSIWASTRKMVSIRDDPKK' A
#
# COMPACT_ATOMS: atom_id res chain seq x y z
N MET A 1 -13.17 -14.65 -11.66
CA MET A 1 -11.75 -14.23 -11.43
C MET A 1 -11.52 -13.27 -10.26
N GLY A 2 -12.53 -12.65 -9.62
CA GLY A 2 -12.30 -11.61 -8.58
C GLY A 2 -11.87 -12.08 -7.17
N LYS A 3 -11.94 -13.37 -6.83
CA LYS A 3 -11.58 -13.87 -5.49
C LYS A 3 -10.08 -13.74 -5.19
N PHE A 4 -9.21 -14.00 -6.17
CA PHE A 4 -7.75 -13.87 -6.02
C PHE A 4 -7.33 -12.43 -5.73
N LEU A 5 -8.00 -11.45 -6.34
CA LEU A 5 -7.68 -10.04 -6.14
C LEU A 5 -7.94 -9.60 -4.69
N LYS A 6 -9.01 -10.11 -4.05
CA LYS A 6 -9.32 -9.82 -2.64
C LYS A 6 -8.25 -10.39 -1.70
N TRP A 7 -7.80 -11.63 -1.96
CA TRP A 7 -6.72 -12.24 -1.20
C TRP A 7 -5.38 -11.54 -1.41
N ALA A 8 -5.05 -11.19 -2.66
CA ALA A 8 -3.84 -10.45 -3.00
C ALA A 8 -3.80 -9.07 -2.33
N LEU A 9 -4.93 -8.35 -2.32
CA LEU A 9 -5.02 -7.08 -1.58
C LEU A 9 -4.84 -7.26 -0.08
N GLY A 10 -5.50 -8.26 0.52
CA GLY A 10 -5.35 -8.55 1.95
C GLY A 10 -3.89 -8.86 2.33
N LEU A 11 -3.23 -9.69 1.52
CA LEU A 11 -1.82 -10.02 1.71
C LEU A 11 -0.90 -8.82 1.47
N PHE A 12 -1.22 -7.97 0.50
CA PHE A 12 -0.50 -6.71 0.25
C PHE A 12 -0.61 -5.77 1.45
N PHE A 13 -1.79 -5.56 2.02
CA PHE A 13 -1.94 -4.72 3.22
C PHE A 13 -1.17 -5.30 4.41
N LEU A 14 -1.20 -6.63 4.60
CA LEU A 14 -0.43 -7.28 5.66
C LEU A 14 1.08 -7.08 5.47
N HIS A 15 1.58 -7.25 4.24
CA HIS A 15 2.97 -6.98 3.89
C HIS A 15 3.35 -5.53 4.15
N MET A 16 2.51 -4.59 3.73
CA MET A 16 2.73 -3.15 3.93
C MET A 16 2.83 -2.79 5.40
N LEU A 17 1.92 -3.31 6.24
CA LEU A 17 1.98 -3.14 7.69
C LEU A 17 3.29 -3.69 8.28
N GLY A 18 3.75 -4.86 7.82
CA GLY A 18 5.04 -5.42 8.23
C GLY A 18 6.21 -4.50 7.89
N THR A 19 6.25 -3.95 6.68
CA THR A 19 7.32 -3.02 6.28
C THR A 19 7.29 -1.71 7.07
N PHE A 20 6.11 -1.13 7.35
CA PHE A 20 6.01 0.06 8.19
C PHE A 20 6.34 -0.21 9.65
N SER A 21 6.03 -1.41 10.17
CA SER A 21 6.39 -1.78 11.54
C SER A 21 7.90 -1.73 11.78
N THR A 22 8.74 -1.85 10.73
CA THR A 22 10.20 -1.70 10.86
C THR A 22 10.64 -0.32 11.33
N PHE A 23 9.84 0.73 11.10
CA PHE A 23 10.08 2.06 11.67
C PHE A 23 9.99 2.08 13.20
N PHE A 24 9.15 1.23 13.77
CA PHE A 24 8.97 1.15 15.23
C PHE A 24 9.89 0.12 15.87
N ILE A 25 10.13 -1.02 15.19
CA ILE A 25 10.97 -2.10 15.73
C ILE A 25 12.47 -1.78 15.57
N PHE A 26 12.88 -1.17 14.45
CA PHE A 26 14.27 -0.86 14.12
C PHE A 26 14.46 0.61 13.69
N PRO A 27 14.12 1.57 14.56
CA PRO A 27 14.23 3.01 14.23
C PRO A 27 15.67 3.42 13.87
N GLU A 28 16.68 2.80 14.50
CA GLU A 28 18.10 3.11 14.24
C GLU A 28 18.55 2.75 12.82
N GLN A 29 17.89 1.79 12.17
CA GLN A 29 18.18 1.46 10.77
C GLN A 29 17.39 2.34 9.79
N MET A 30 16.26 2.89 10.22
CA MET A 30 15.36 3.69 9.39
C MET A 30 15.70 5.19 9.43
N PHE A 31 16.18 5.69 10.56
CA PHE A 31 16.54 7.09 10.77
C PHE A 31 18.05 7.24 10.97
N SER A 32 18.69 8.05 10.13
CA SER A 32 20.09 8.46 10.32
C SER A 32 20.21 9.52 11.40
N HIS A 33 19.19 10.39 11.51
CA HIS A 33 19.04 11.34 12.60
C HIS A 33 17.54 11.45 12.90
N PHE A 34 17.15 10.86 14.02
CA PHE A 34 15.74 10.82 14.42
C PHE A 34 15.24 12.23 14.75
N PRO A 35 14.03 12.66 14.31
CA PRO A 35 13.07 11.99 13.42
C PRO A 35 13.09 12.47 11.95
N PHE A 36 13.91 13.47 11.60
CA PHE A 36 13.81 14.16 10.30
C PHE A 36 14.67 13.57 9.19
N VAL A 37 15.75 12.85 9.52
CA VAL A 37 16.70 12.32 8.53
C VAL A 37 16.54 10.82 8.40
N LEU A 38 15.96 10.37 7.28
CA LEU A 38 15.84 8.95 6.96
C LEU A 38 17.12 8.43 6.31
N THR A 39 17.49 7.19 6.65
CA THR A 39 18.58 6.46 5.97
C THR A 39 18.14 6.06 4.55
N MET A 40 19.08 5.56 3.74
CA MET A 40 18.75 4.93 2.45
C MET A 40 17.69 3.82 2.59
N LYS A 41 17.73 3.06 3.69
CA LYS A 41 16.75 2.00 3.97
C LYS A 41 15.38 2.61 4.32
N GLY A 42 15.35 3.61 5.19
CA GLY A 42 14.11 4.32 5.56
C GLY A 42 13.45 4.98 4.35
N GLN A 43 14.24 5.64 3.50
CA GLN A 43 13.73 6.25 2.26
C GLN A 43 13.15 5.21 1.30
N TYR A 44 13.78 4.04 1.18
CA TYR A 44 13.25 2.96 0.36
C TYR A 44 11.89 2.46 0.88
N VAL A 45 11.76 2.23 2.19
CA VAL A 45 10.48 1.81 2.79
C VAL A 45 9.42 2.92 2.65
N MET A 46 9.79 4.19 2.77
CA MET A 46 8.85 5.31 2.55
C MET A 46 8.26 5.33 1.14
N LYS A 47 9.02 4.90 0.13
CA LYS A 47 8.49 4.82 -1.24
C LYS A 47 7.37 3.80 -1.38
N ASN A 48 7.24 2.83 -0.47
CA ASN A 48 6.13 1.89 -0.50
C ASN A 48 4.77 2.59 -0.32
N ILE A 49 4.71 3.77 0.31
CA ILE A 49 3.47 4.58 0.41
C ILE A 49 2.90 4.89 -0.99
N ILE A 50 3.75 5.15 -1.97
CA ILE A 50 3.33 5.44 -3.35
C ILE A 50 2.65 4.22 -3.95
N ILE A 51 3.19 3.02 -3.69
CA ILE A 51 2.60 1.75 -4.14
C ILE A 51 1.25 1.52 -3.45
N LEU A 52 1.14 1.80 -2.14
CA LEU A 52 -0.12 1.73 -1.40
C LEU A 52 -1.19 2.64 -2.03
N ALA A 53 -0.82 3.88 -2.34
CA ALA A 53 -1.69 4.86 -2.98
C ALA A 53 -2.12 4.42 -4.39
N ALA A 54 -1.20 3.88 -5.19
CA ALA A 54 -1.49 3.37 -6.52
C ALA A 54 -2.48 2.19 -6.46
N VAL A 55 -2.24 1.20 -5.60
CA VAL A 55 -3.11 0.03 -5.46
C VAL A 55 -4.50 0.41 -4.97
N THR A 56 -4.60 1.30 -3.97
CA THR A 56 -5.89 1.80 -3.47
C THR A 56 -6.65 2.59 -4.52
N SER A 57 -5.97 3.43 -5.31
CA SER A 57 -6.57 4.18 -6.42
C SER A 57 -7.08 3.27 -7.55
N ILE A 58 -6.29 2.26 -7.94
CA ILE A 58 -6.69 1.26 -8.94
C ILE A 58 -7.88 0.44 -8.44
N TRP A 59 -7.88 0.03 -7.18
CA TRP A 59 -8.99 -0.70 -6.57
C TRP A 59 -10.28 0.12 -6.58
N ALA A 60 -10.21 1.39 -6.17
CA ALA A 60 -11.36 2.31 -6.21
C ALA A 60 -11.88 2.51 -7.64
N SER A 61 -10.98 2.69 -8.60
CA SER A 61 -11.31 2.85 -10.02
C SER A 61 -11.98 1.59 -10.60
N THR A 62 -11.47 0.41 -10.26
CA THR A 62 -12.05 -0.88 -10.68
C THR A 62 -13.46 -1.07 -10.13
N ARG A 63 -13.69 -0.74 -8.85
CA ARG A 63 -15.02 -0.82 -8.24
C ARG A 63 -16.02 0.14 -8.89
N LYS A 64 -15.57 1.36 -9.23
CA LYS A 64 -16.39 2.35 -9.94
C LYS A 64 -16.77 1.87 -11.34
N MET A 65 -15.83 1.29 -12.10
CA MET A 65 -16.11 0.74 -13.43
C MET A 65 -17.09 -0.44 -13.39
N VAL A 66 -16.93 -1.37 -12.44
CA VAL A 66 -17.86 -2.50 -12.28
C VAL A 66 -19.28 -1.99 -11.99
N SER A 67 -19.42 -1.02 -11.10
CA SER A 67 -20.72 -0.40 -10.79
C SER A 67 -21.38 0.30 -11.98
N ILE A 68 -20.62 0.87 -12.92
CA ILE A 68 -21.18 1.49 -14.14
C ILE A 68 -21.60 0.42 -15.16
N ARG A 69 -20.86 -0.68 -15.24
CA ARG A 69 -21.14 -1.77 -16.20
C ARG A 69 -22.34 -2.63 -15.79
N ASP A 70 -22.60 -2.73 -14.48
CA ASP A 70 -23.71 -3.52 -13.93
C ASP A 70 -25.03 -2.73 -13.84
N ASP A 71 -25.10 -1.49 -14.35
CA ASP A 71 -26.36 -0.75 -14.47
C ASP A 71 -27.14 -1.21 -15.72
N PRO A 72 -28.28 -1.94 -15.57
CA PRO A 72 -29.04 -2.46 -16.70
C PRO A 72 -29.85 -1.39 -17.44
N LYS A 73 -29.71 -0.10 -17.09
CA LYS A 73 -30.53 1.00 -17.60
C LYS A 73 -29.74 1.98 -18.48
N LYS A 74 -29.12 1.49 -19.55
CA LYS A 74 -28.82 2.32 -20.73
C LYS A 74 -28.89 1.51 -22.02
#